data_AF-A0A533YMH1-F1
#
_entry.id   AF-A0A533YMH1-F1
#
_cell.length_a   1.000
_cell.length_b   1.000
_cell.length_c   1.000
_cell.angle_alpha   90.00
_cell.angle_beta   90.00
_cell.angle_gamma   90.00
#
_symmetry.space_group_name_H-M   'P 1'
#
loop_
_entity.id
_entity.type
_entity.pdbx_description
1 polymer ?
#
loop_
_entity_poly.entity_id
_entity_poly.type
_entity_poly.pdbx_seq_one_letter_code
_entity_poly.pdbx_strand_id
1 'polypeptide(L)' 'MRRALLLIPALPIVALLAAGSVLGQSKAGTSVGQFLLIEPSARIAAMGNAGATMYGEVQASYYNPAAIGLFASNGVQFTH' A
#
# COMPACT_ATOMS: atom_id res chain seq x y z
N MET A 1 -12.43 31.74 30.00
CA MET A 1 -11.93 32.16 28.67
C MET A 1 -10.40 32.18 28.55
N ARG A 2 -9.64 32.58 29.58
CA ARG A 2 -8.15 32.63 29.52
C ARG A 2 -7.43 31.28 29.36
N ARG A 3 -8.03 30.16 29.82
CA ARG A 3 -7.46 28.80 29.65
C ARG A 3 -7.47 28.29 28.20
N ALA A 4 -8.46 28.71 27.40
CA ALA A 4 -8.54 28.33 25.98
C ALA A 4 -7.51 29.07 25.10
N LEU A 5 -7.13 30.29 25.52
CA LEU A 5 -6.14 31.12 24.81
C LEU A 5 -4.71 30.54 24.87
N LEU A 6 -4.40 29.75 25.91
CA LEU A 6 -3.10 29.09 26.09
C LEU A 6 -2.99 27.75 25.32
N LEU A 7 -4.10 27.18 24.87
CA LEU A 7 -4.12 25.90 24.14
C LEU A 7 -3.81 26.08 22.64
N ILE A 8 -4.12 27.27 22.08
CA ILE A 8 -3.88 27.61 20.68
C ILE A 8 -2.38 27.60 20.30
N PRO A 9 -1.45 28.16 21.09
CA PRO A 9 -0.01 28.06 20.78
C PRO A 9 0.58 26.68 21.07
N ALA A 10 -0.08 25.83 21.86
CA ALA A 10 0.40 24.48 22.16
C ALA A 10 0.14 23.49 21.01
N LEU A 11 -0.89 23.74 20.19
CA LEU A 11 -1.27 22.89 19.05
C LEU A 11 -0.14 22.65 18.03
N PRO A 12 0.62 23.69 17.57
CA PRO A 12 1.73 23.46 16.66
C PRO A 12 2.87 22.66 17.32
N ILE A 13 3.12 22.89 18.62
CA ILE A 13 4.16 22.16 19.37
C ILE A 13 3.81 20.67 19.45
N VAL A 14 2.55 20.33 19.73
CA VAL A 14 2.07 18.94 19.74
C VAL A 14 2.18 18.32 18.34
N ALA A 15 1.90 19.07 17.27
CA ALA A 15 2.07 18.58 15.90
C ALA A 15 3.54 18.33 15.53
N LEU A 16 4.47 19.16 16.03
CA LEU A 16 5.92 18.97 15.88
C LEU A 16 6.45 17.76 16.66
N LEU A 17 5.91 17.47 17.85
CA LEU A 17 6.26 16.26 18.60
C LEU A 17 5.63 14.98 18.00
N ALA A 18 4.52 15.11 17.28
CA ALA A 18 3.88 14.02 16.55
C ALA A 18 4.54 13.71 15.19
N ALA A 19 5.41 14.59 14.70
CA ALA A 19 6.32 14.31 13.60
C ALA A 19 7.41 13.34 14.09
N GLY A 20 7.02 12.08 14.28
CA GLY A 20 7.93 10.99 14.65
C GLY A 20 9.11 10.88 13.69
N SER A 21 10.16 10.18 14.15
CA SER A 21 11.41 9.96 13.43
C SER A 21 11.17 9.62 11.96
N VAL A 22 11.39 10.60 11.06
CA VAL A 22 11.60 10.35 9.64
C VAL A 22 12.92 9.60 9.55
N LEU A 23 12.85 8.27 9.67
CA LEU A 23 13.96 7.41 9.34
C LEU A 23 14.11 7.50 7.82
N GLY A 24 15.02 8.36 7.37
CA GLY A 24 15.40 8.39 5.96
C GLY A 24 15.81 6.97 5.58
N GLN A 25 15.07 6.37 4.65
CA GLN A 25 15.38 5.06 4.08
C GLN A 25 16.64 5.20 3.24
N SER A 26 17.80 5.19 3.91
CA SER A 26 19.08 5.07 3.25
C SER A 26 19.24 3.60 2.85
N LYS A 27 19.44 3.33 1.55
CA LYS A 27 19.53 1.99 0.96
C LYS A 27 18.18 1.24 0.88
N ALA A 28 17.14 1.88 0.33
CA ALA A 28 16.00 1.15 -0.21
C ALA A 28 16.53 0.13 -1.25
N GLY A 29 16.32 -1.17 -1.02
CA GLY A 29 16.99 -2.23 -1.77
C GLY A 29 16.72 -2.13 -3.27
N THR A 30 17.75 -1.80 -4.06
CA THR A 30 17.69 -1.82 -5.52
C THR A 30 17.76 -3.26 -6.01
N SER A 31 16.62 -3.95 -6.03
CA SER A 31 16.49 -5.26 -6.68
C SER A 31 16.39 -5.10 -8.21
N VAL A 32 16.91 -6.06 -8.97
CA VAL A 32 16.76 -6.14 -10.44
C VAL A 32 15.28 -6.15 -10.86
N GLY A 33 14.37 -6.54 -9.96
CA GLY A 33 12.94 -6.61 -10.19
C GLY A 33 12.12 -5.43 -9.67
N GLN A 34 12.61 -4.18 -9.70
CA GLN A 34 11.78 -3.03 -9.26
C GLN A 34 10.47 -2.91 -10.04
N PHE A 35 10.44 -3.32 -11.30
CA PHE A 35 9.20 -3.36 -12.09
C PHE A 35 8.16 -4.32 -11.50
N LEU A 36 8.57 -5.29 -10.66
CA LEU A 36 7.63 -6.17 -9.97
C LEU A 36 6.85 -5.44 -8.85
N LEU A 37 7.25 -4.23 -8.47
CA LEU A 37 6.49 -3.41 -7.53
C LEU A 37 5.40 -2.58 -8.22
N ILE A 38 5.36 -2.57 -9.56
CA ILE A 38 4.30 -1.88 -10.31
C ILE A 38 3.02 -2.70 -10.20
N GLU A 39 1.95 -2.08 -9.70
CA GLU A 39 0.69 -2.78 -9.47
C GLU A 39 0.00 -3.22 -10.77
N PRO A 40 -0.20 -4.54 -10.99
CA PRO A 40 -0.84 -5.04 -12.21
C PRO A 40 -2.38 -4.97 -12.14
N SER A 41 -2.97 -4.68 -10.99
CA SER A 41 -4.42 -4.71 -10.78
C SER A 41 -4.88 -3.48 -10.00
N ALA A 42 -5.81 -2.71 -10.59
CA ALA A 42 -6.45 -1.58 -9.91
C ALA A 42 -7.20 -1.98 -8.63
N ARG A 43 -7.85 -3.16 -8.60
CA ARG A 43 -8.58 -3.64 -7.42
C ARG A 43 -7.65 -3.94 -6.25
N ILE A 44 -6.63 -4.77 -6.48
CA ILE A 44 -5.60 -5.10 -5.48
C ILE A 44 -4.83 -3.85 -5.04
N ALA A 45 -4.53 -2.92 -5.95
CA ALA A 45 -3.92 -1.63 -5.63
C ALA A 45 -4.82 -0.78 -4.70
N ALA A 46 -6.12 -0.70 -4.98
CA ALA A 46 -7.09 -0.01 -4.11
C ALA A 46 -7.21 -0.65 -2.72
N MET A 47 -6.82 -1.92 -2.58
CA MET A 47 -6.72 -2.63 -1.30
C MET A 47 -5.34 -2.49 -0.62
N GLY A 48 -4.48 -1.60 -1.11
CA GLY A 48 -3.14 -1.40 -0.56
C GLY A 48 -2.20 -2.59 -0.77
N ASN A 49 -2.32 -3.27 -1.92
CA ASN A 49 -1.52 -4.44 -2.29
C ASN A 49 -1.71 -5.69 -1.42
N ALA A 50 -2.85 -5.79 -0.72
CA ALA A 50 -3.21 -6.97 0.08
C ALA A 50 -3.75 -8.14 -0.79
N GLY A 51 -2.94 -8.65 -1.71
CA GLY A 51 -3.38 -9.62 -2.74
C GLY A 51 -3.21 -11.11 -2.42
N ALA A 52 -2.49 -11.50 -1.36
CA ALA A 52 -2.05 -12.89 -1.16
C ALA A 52 -3.17 -13.95 -1.07
N THR A 53 -4.34 -13.55 -0.56
CA THR A 53 -5.54 -14.41 -0.42
C THR A 53 -6.64 -14.06 -1.43
N MET A 54 -6.39 -13.12 -2.34
CA MET A 54 -7.36 -12.75 -3.36
C MET A 54 -7.43 -13.81 -4.46
N TYR A 55 -8.61 -13.99 -5.02
CA TYR A 55 -8.90 -14.90 -6.12
C TYR A 55 -10.05 -14.34 -6.98
N GLY A 56 -10.32 -14.99 -8.12
CA GLY A 56 -11.42 -14.64 -9.03
C GLY A 56 -11.05 -13.72 -10.18
N GLU A 57 -9.83 -13.17 -10.21
CA GLU A 57 -9.29 -12.35 -11.31
C GLU A 57 -7.91 -12.84 -11.68
N VAL A 58 -7.59 -12.86 -12.98
CA VAL A 58 -6.33 -13.42 -13.52
C VAL A 58 -5.11 -12.80 -12.84
N GLN A 59 -5.16 -11.50 -12.54
CA GLN A 59 -4.06 -10.78 -11.89
C GLN A 59 -3.75 -11.25 -10.45
N ALA A 60 -4.63 -12.00 -9.79
CA ALA A 60 -4.36 -12.58 -8.47
C ALA A 60 -3.16 -13.56 -8.50
N SER A 61 -2.88 -14.19 -9.65
CA SER A 61 -1.72 -15.09 -9.80
C SER A 61 -0.38 -14.37 -9.62
N TYR A 62 -0.35 -13.05 -9.79
CA TYR A 62 0.82 -12.21 -9.56
C TYR A 62 1.24 -12.19 -8.09
N TYR A 63 0.27 -12.25 -7.17
CA TYR A 63 0.49 -12.21 -5.72
C TYR A 63 0.55 -13.62 -5.12
N ASN A 64 -0.18 -14.57 -5.70
CA ASN A 64 -0.19 -15.97 -5.26
C ASN A 64 -0.47 -16.92 -6.43
N PRO A 65 0.51 -17.71 -6.91
CA PRO A 65 0.29 -18.62 -8.04
C PRO A 65 -0.73 -19.73 -7.72
N ALA A 66 -0.95 -20.07 -6.44
CA ALA A 66 -1.98 -21.04 -6.06
C ALA A 66 -3.41 -20.54 -6.32
N ALA A 67 -3.61 -19.21 -6.47
CA ALA A 67 -4.90 -18.64 -6.85
C ALA A 67 -5.40 -19.17 -8.21
N ILE A 68 -4.49 -19.63 -9.09
CA ILE A 68 -4.86 -20.24 -10.37
C ILE A 68 -5.72 -21.48 -10.16
N GLY A 69 -5.48 -22.26 -9.10
CA GLY A 69 -6.24 -23.46 -8.78
C GLY A 69 -7.70 -23.20 -8.38
N LEU A 70 -8.09 -21.93 -8.19
CA LEU A 70 -9.44 -21.53 -7.79
C LEU A 70 -10.29 -21.02 -8.97
N PHE A 71 -9.75 -20.94 -10.20
CA PHE A 71 -10.55 -20.53 -11.36
C PHE A 71 -11.47 -21.64 -11.84
N ALA A 72 -12.76 -21.32 -11.99
CA ALA A 72 -13.75 -22.22 -12.56
C ALA A 72 -13.77 -22.23 -14.10
N SER A 73 -13.18 -21.21 -14.75
CA SER A 73 -13.16 -21.05 -16.20
C SER A 73 -11.93 -20.25 -16.65
N ASN A 74 -11.63 -20.31 -17.95
CA ASN A 74 -10.53 -19.56 -18.55
C ASN A 74 -10.88 -18.06 -18.64
N GLY A 75 -9.89 -17.19 -18.42
CA GLY A 75 -10.07 -15.74 -18.52
C GLY A 75 -8.82 -15.02 -19.00
N VAL A 76 -9.00 -13.86 -19.61
CA VAL A 76 -7.94 -12.93 -20.02
C VAL A 76 -8.29 -11.56 -19.47
N GLN A 77 -7.29 -10.82 -18.97
CA GLN A 77 -7.49 -9.55 -18.31
C GLN A 77 -6.43 -8.54 -18.76
N PHE A 78 -6.86 -7.32 -19.05
CA PHE A 78 -6.00 -6.20 -19.44
C PHE A 78 -6.08 -5.09 -18.39
N THR A 79 -4.97 -4.40 -18.18
CA THR A 79 -4.78 -3.33 -17.17
C THR A 79 -3.92 -2.23 -17.77
N HIS A 80 -3.99 -1.00 -17.23
CA HIS A 80 -3.24 0.17 -17.71
C HIS A 80 -2.72 1.00 -16.55
#